data_AF-A0A6B3B086-F1
#
_entry.id   AF-A0A6B3B086-F1
#
_cell.length_a   1.000
_cell.length_b   1.000
_cell.length_c   1.000
_cell.angle_alpha   90.00
_cell.angle_beta   90.00
_cell.angle_gamma   90.00
#
_symmetry.space_group_name_H-M   'P 1'
#
loop_
_entity.id
_entity.type
_entity.pdbx_description
1 polymer ?
#
loop_
_entity_poly.entity_id
_entity_poly.type
_entity_poly.pdbx_seq_one_letter_code
_entity_poly.pdbx_strand_id
1 'polypeptide(L)'
;MLLPPTEATRRAARRWLAELRVAGVPRVRAILTHHPGYADLTPAQYAEGLAWLRRTGMVNTAGRPVVDISESEAAEGEGALPPVLWSRAGEQARRAVGAAGEQALLRLLRDGGVPHVRHVAAESDAYGYDIQAARSVSERAHIEVKSTTDPTRLVIHLTRHEYEVMATDERWCLAAVLVASDGRAMHVATVDRAWVHSSVPADRAGSGRWESARLEVPGHALAPGLYTGAWGLLADGVLPQRPVWHQDRSGQKGSGQR
;
A
#
# COMPACT_ATOMS: atom_id res chain seq x y z
N MET A 1 1.49 -16.14 -8.00
CA MET A 1 0.48 -16.71 -7.09
C MET A 1 1.17 -17.05 -5.77
N LEU A 2 0.76 -16.43 -4.65
CA LEU A 2 1.22 -16.86 -3.33
C LEU A 2 0.58 -18.21 -3.02
N LEU A 3 1.39 -19.20 -2.64
CA LEU A 3 0.88 -20.47 -2.16
C LEU A 3 0.00 -20.21 -0.91
N PRO A 4 -1.15 -20.90 -0.79
CA PRO A 4 -1.99 -20.76 0.40
C PRO A 4 -1.19 -21.14 1.65
N PRO A 5 -1.38 -20.44 2.79
CA PRO A 5 -0.65 -20.74 4.02
C PRO A 5 -0.95 -22.15 4.50
N THR A 6 0.05 -22.82 5.07
CA THR A 6 -0.16 -24.12 5.72
C THR A 6 -1.09 -23.97 6.92
N GLU A 7 -1.69 -25.07 7.38
CA GLU A 7 -2.54 -25.05 8.58
C GLU A 7 -1.76 -24.57 9.82
N ALA A 8 -0.48 -24.95 9.93
CA ALA A 8 0.39 -24.48 11.00
C ALA A 8 0.59 -22.96 10.95
N THR A 9 0.82 -22.39 9.75
CA THR A 9 0.95 -20.95 9.53
C THR A 9 -0.34 -20.21 9.90
N ARG A 10 -1.51 -20.77 9.53
CA ARG A 10 -2.83 -20.20 9.87
C ARG A 10 -3.09 -20.22 11.38
N ARG A 11 -2.79 -21.33 12.05
CA ARG A 11 -2.95 -21.46 13.50
C ARG A 11 -2.02 -20.52 14.26
N ALA A 12 -0.75 -20.45 13.86
CA ALA A 12 0.22 -19.48 14.40
C ALA A 12 -0.28 -18.04 14.25
N ALA A 13 -0.77 -17.68 13.06
CA ALA A 13 -1.30 -16.35 12.77
C ALA A 13 -2.50 -15.98 13.65
N ARG A 14 -3.45 -16.91 13.87
CA ARG A 14 -4.58 -16.68 14.78
C ARG A 14 -4.14 -16.36 16.21
N ARG A 15 -3.19 -17.14 16.74
CA ARG A 15 -2.65 -16.92 18.10
C ARG A 15 -1.89 -15.61 18.23
N TRP A 16 -1.11 -15.24 17.22
CA TRP A 16 -0.49 -13.92 17.15
C TRP A 16 -1.52 -12.80 17.22
N LEU A 17 -2.59 -12.87 16.41
CA LEU A 17 -3.63 -11.84 16.42
C LEU A 17 -4.37 -11.75 17.75
N ALA A 18 -4.66 -12.87 18.41
CA ALA A 18 -5.29 -12.89 19.73
C ALA A 18 -4.41 -12.20 20.79
N GLU A 19 -3.15 -12.60 20.89
CA GLU A 19 -2.22 -12.12 21.93
C GLU A 19 -1.75 -10.68 21.68
N LEU A 20 -1.63 -10.27 20.42
CA LEU A 20 -1.22 -8.91 20.06
C LEU A 20 -2.28 -7.84 20.40
N ARG A 21 -3.50 -8.24 20.78
CA ARG A 21 -4.51 -7.31 21.33
C ARG A 21 -4.10 -6.78 22.70
N VAL A 22 -3.36 -7.58 23.46
CA VAL A 22 -3.04 -7.31 24.87
C VAL A 22 -1.57 -6.92 25.06
N ALA A 23 -0.68 -7.39 24.18
CA ALA A 23 0.76 -7.21 24.33
C ALA A 23 1.50 -6.94 23.01
N GLY A 24 2.67 -6.29 23.09
CA GLY A 24 3.55 -6.07 21.93
C GLY A 24 4.30 -7.33 21.48
N VAL A 25 4.81 -7.30 20.25
CA VAL A 25 5.47 -8.44 19.59
C VAL A 25 6.54 -9.16 20.44
N PRO A 26 7.45 -8.47 21.16
CA PRO A 26 8.46 -9.17 21.96
C PRO A 26 7.86 -10.03 23.07
N ARG A 27 6.82 -9.51 23.75
CA ARG A 27 6.15 -10.20 24.85
C ARG A 27 5.31 -11.37 24.34
N VAL A 28 4.55 -11.16 23.26
CA VAL A 28 3.77 -12.24 22.63
C VAL A 28 4.69 -13.35 22.12
N ARG A 29 5.84 -13.01 21.52
CA ARG A 29 6.84 -14.01 21.11
C ARG A 29 7.28 -14.88 22.28
N ALA A 30 7.58 -14.27 23.43
CA ALA A 30 8.00 -14.98 24.63
C ALA A 30 6.91 -15.95 25.11
N ILE A 31 5.65 -15.49 25.14
CA ILE A 31 4.48 -16.32 25.51
C ILE A 31 4.33 -17.51 24.56
N LEU A 32 4.27 -17.27 23.25
CA LEU A 32 4.04 -18.32 22.25
C LEU A 32 5.17 -19.35 22.18
N THR A 33 6.39 -18.98 22.60
CA THR A 33 7.56 -19.86 22.53
C THR A 33 7.76 -20.69 23.81
N HIS A 34 7.38 -20.18 24.97
CA HIS A 34 7.72 -20.81 26.26
C HIS A 34 6.52 -21.28 27.07
N HIS A 35 5.31 -20.82 26.76
CA HIS A 35 4.14 -21.23 27.50
C HIS A 35 3.66 -22.64 27.07
N PRO A 36 3.44 -23.58 28.00
CA PRO A 36 3.05 -24.95 27.66
C PRO A 36 1.78 -25.05 26.81
N GLY A 37 0.84 -24.12 26.98
CA GLY A 37 -0.39 -24.03 26.19
C GLY A 37 -0.18 -23.70 24.70
N TYR A 38 1.05 -23.41 24.28
CA TYR A 38 1.42 -23.05 22.91
C TYR A 38 2.44 -24.00 22.28
N ALA A 39 2.74 -25.12 22.93
CA ALA A 39 3.79 -26.08 22.55
C ALA A 39 3.48 -26.94 21.30
N ASP A 40 2.25 -26.89 20.78
CA ASP A 40 1.86 -27.63 19.57
C ASP A 40 2.44 -27.04 18.26
N LEU A 41 3.07 -25.87 18.33
CA LEU A 41 3.77 -25.26 17.21
C LEU A 41 5.19 -24.88 17.59
N THR A 42 6.11 -25.06 16.65
CA THR A 42 7.51 -24.69 16.83
C THR A 42 7.70 -23.17 16.78
N PRO A 43 8.79 -22.64 17.37
CA PRO A 43 9.13 -21.22 17.26
C PRO A 43 9.26 -20.74 15.81
N ALA A 44 9.73 -21.61 14.91
CA ALA A 44 9.82 -21.32 13.47
C ALA A 44 8.43 -21.12 12.84
N GLN A 45 7.46 -21.97 13.18
CA GLN A 45 6.08 -21.83 12.70
C GLN A 45 5.42 -20.54 13.23
N TYR A 46 5.71 -20.14 14.47
CA TYR A 46 5.25 -18.83 14.96
C TYR A 46 5.92 -17.66 14.24
N ALA A 47 7.21 -17.74 13.95
CA ALA A 47 7.90 -16.72 13.17
C ALA A 47 7.29 -16.60 11.75
N GLU A 48 6.98 -17.74 11.12
CA GLU A 48 6.32 -17.81 9.83
C GLU A 48 4.91 -17.21 9.86
N GLY A 49 4.12 -17.52 10.90
CA GLY A 49 2.78 -16.96 11.11
C GLY A 49 2.80 -15.43 11.24
N LEU A 50 3.72 -14.87 12.04
CA LEU A 50 3.88 -13.41 12.14
C LEU A 50 4.34 -12.79 10.82
N ALA A 51 5.28 -13.44 10.13
CA ALA A 51 5.73 -12.98 8.82
C ALA A 51 4.59 -12.97 7.81
N TRP A 52 3.73 -14.00 7.83
CA TRP A 52 2.54 -14.08 6.99
C TRP A 52 1.54 -12.95 7.32
N LEU A 53 1.22 -12.72 8.60
CA LEU A 53 0.36 -11.60 9.02
C LEU A 53 0.88 -10.24 8.58
N ARG A 54 2.20 -10.03 8.65
CA ARG A 54 2.84 -8.82 8.15
C ARG A 54 2.70 -8.73 6.65
N ARG A 55 3.00 -9.80 5.89
CA ARG A 55 2.87 -9.87 4.42
C ARG A 55 1.45 -9.60 3.93
N THR A 56 0.44 -10.12 4.61
CA THR A 56 -0.97 -9.90 4.27
C THR A 56 -1.50 -8.56 4.75
N GLY A 57 -0.77 -7.85 5.61
CA GLY A 57 -1.16 -6.55 6.13
C GLY A 57 -2.19 -6.64 7.24
N MET A 58 -2.29 -7.78 7.94
CA MET A 58 -3.14 -7.97 9.11
C MET A 58 -2.47 -7.49 10.40
N VAL A 59 -1.13 -7.35 10.39
CA VAL A 59 -0.34 -6.73 11.45
C VAL A 59 0.59 -5.69 10.83
N ASN A 60 0.62 -4.49 11.40
CA ASN A 60 1.46 -3.40 10.90
C ASN A 60 2.95 -3.57 11.29
N THR A 61 3.81 -2.66 10.82
CA THR A 61 5.25 -2.68 11.12
C THR A 61 5.55 -2.54 12.62
N ALA A 62 4.72 -1.79 13.36
CA ALA A 62 4.79 -1.67 14.81
C ALA A 62 4.27 -2.92 15.56
N GLY A 63 3.79 -3.94 14.84
CA GLY A 63 3.32 -5.18 15.45
C GLY A 63 1.90 -5.11 16.00
N ARG A 64 1.10 -4.11 15.64
CA ARG A 64 -0.29 -4.00 16.07
C ARG A 64 -1.24 -4.67 15.06
N PRO A 65 -2.25 -5.42 15.52
CA PRO A 65 -3.30 -5.94 14.64
C PRO A 65 -4.05 -4.79 13.98
N VAL A 66 -4.41 -4.97 12.70
CA VAL A 66 -5.31 -4.06 11.95
C VAL A 66 -6.63 -4.74 11.59
N VAL A 67 -6.83 -5.96 12.07
CA VAL A 67 -8.05 -6.76 11.94
C VAL A 67 -8.60 -7.09 13.32
N ASP A 68 -9.93 -7.09 13.47
CA ASP A 68 -10.59 -7.64 14.65
C ASP A 68 -10.94 -9.09 14.33
N ILE A 69 -10.46 -10.02 15.17
CA ILE A 69 -10.98 -11.39 15.16
C ILE A 69 -12.16 -11.37 16.13
N SER A 70 -13.39 -11.47 15.62
CA SER A 70 -14.52 -11.80 16.48
C SER A 70 -14.32 -13.23 16.99
N GLU A 71 -14.38 -13.41 18.31
CA GLU A 71 -14.67 -14.71 18.90
C GLU A 71 -16.14 -15.02 18.56
N SER A 72 -16.39 -15.51 17.35
CA SER A 72 -17.70 -16.05 17.04
C SER A 72 -17.82 -17.37 17.78
N GLU A 73 -18.40 -17.35 18.98
CA GLU A 73 -19.00 -18.49 19.65
C GLU A 73 -20.17 -19.02 18.80
N ALA A 74 -19.90 -19.60 17.62
CA ALA A 74 -20.81 -20.43 16.85
C ALA A 74 -20.18 -20.75 15.48
N ALA A 75 -19.24 -21.68 15.46
CA ALA A 75 -19.03 -22.57 14.32
C ALA A 75 -18.25 -23.79 14.83
N GLU A 76 -18.91 -24.63 15.62
CA GLU A 76 -18.58 -26.05 15.66
C GLU A 76 -18.84 -26.61 14.25
N GLY A 77 -17.84 -26.47 13.40
CA GLY A 77 -17.83 -26.95 12.04
C GLY A 77 -16.38 -26.97 11.59
N GLU A 78 -15.78 -28.15 11.59
CA GLU A 78 -14.46 -28.39 11.01
C GLU A 78 -14.40 -27.79 9.60
N GLY A 79 -13.75 -26.63 9.47
CA GLY A 79 -13.44 -26.02 8.17
C GLY A 79 -13.99 -24.62 7.91
N ALA A 80 -14.88 -24.06 8.73
CA ALA A 80 -15.37 -22.69 8.50
C ALA A 80 -14.38 -21.64 9.04
N LEU A 81 -13.77 -20.86 8.14
CA LEU A 81 -12.90 -19.74 8.51
C LEU A 81 -13.74 -18.63 9.17
N PRO A 82 -13.38 -18.13 10.38
CA PRO A 82 -14.00 -16.93 10.90
C PRO A 82 -13.72 -15.76 9.93
N PRO A 83 -14.71 -14.93 9.59
CA PRO A 83 -14.51 -13.79 8.71
C PRO A 83 -13.50 -12.83 9.34
N VAL A 84 -12.42 -12.56 8.64
CA VAL A 84 -11.48 -11.50 9.02
C VAL A 84 -12.18 -10.17 8.78
N LEU A 85 -12.71 -9.57 9.84
CA LEU A 85 -13.27 -8.23 9.79
C LEU A 85 -12.13 -7.23 10.01
N TRP A 86 -11.96 -6.29 9.09
CA TRP A 86 -11.04 -5.19 9.30
C TRP A 86 -11.52 -4.40 10.52
N SER A 87 -10.64 -4.22 11.50
CA SER A 87 -10.99 -3.42 12.67
C SER A 87 -11.24 -1.99 12.23
N ARG A 88 -12.18 -1.30 12.87
CA ARG A 88 -12.38 0.15 12.69
C ARG A 88 -11.06 0.92 12.89
N ALA A 89 -10.23 0.46 13.84
CA ALA A 89 -8.90 1.01 14.09
C ALA A 89 -7.95 0.81 12.89
N GLY A 90 -7.99 -0.34 12.21
CA GLY A 90 -7.20 -0.61 11.02
C GLY A 90 -7.64 0.19 9.80
N GLU A 91 -8.95 0.38 9.61
CA GLU A 91 -9.48 1.31 8.60
C GLU A 91 -9.05 2.74 8.87
N GLN A 92 -9.17 3.19 10.12
CA GLN A 92 -8.75 4.53 10.52
C GLN A 92 -7.23 4.72 10.35
N ALA A 93 -6.42 3.70 10.66
CA ALA A 93 -4.99 3.72 10.41
C ALA A 93 -4.67 3.81 8.91
N ARG A 94 -5.37 3.05 8.05
CA ARG A 94 -5.21 3.17 6.59
C ARG A 94 -5.59 4.55 6.08
N ARG A 95 -6.74 5.09 6.52
CA ARG A 95 -7.18 6.43 6.16
C ARG A 95 -6.17 7.49 6.60
N ALA A 96 -5.61 7.36 7.81
CA ALA A 96 -4.58 8.26 8.31
C ALA A 96 -3.29 8.20 7.48
N VAL A 97 -2.86 7.02 7.04
CA VAL A 97 -1.69 6.85 6.16
C VAL A 97 -1.97 7.44 4.76
N GLY A 98 -3.16 7.21 4.21
CA GLY A 98 -3.62 7.81 2.95
C GLY A 98 -3.52 9.34 3.00
N ALA A 99 -4.24 9.94 3.95
CA ALA A 99 -4.26 11.38 4.17
C ALA A 99 -2.85 11.96 4.43
N ALA A 100 -2.00 11.26 5.20
CA ALA A 100 -0.64 11.71 5.45
C ALA A 100 0.22 11.75 4.17
N GLY A 101 0.07 10.78 3.27
CA GLY A 101 0.79 10.78 2.00
C GLY A 101 0.27 11.85 1.02
N GLU A 102 -1.04 12.07 0.95
CA GLU A 102 -1.61 13.19 0.18
C GLU A 102 -1.07 14.54 0.68
N GLN A 103 -1.10 14.77 2.00
CA GLN A 103 -0.59 16.00 2.60
C GLN A 103 0.94 16.16 2.45
N ALA A 104 1.68 15.06 2.49
CA ALA A 104 3.12 15.09 2.22
C ALA A 104 3.40 15.47 0.76
N LEU A 105 2.65 14.91 -0.20
CA LEU A 105 2.84 15.21 -1.61
C LEU A 105 2.42 16.63 -1.98
N LEU A 106 1.31 17.13 -1.41
CA LEU A 106 0.88 18.52 -1.55
C LEU A 106 1.97 19.50 -1.10
N ARG A 107 2.60 19.23 0.05
CA ARG A 107 3.73 20.03 0.55
C ARG A 107 4.91 19.99 -0.40
N LEU A 108 5.33 18.80 -0.84
CA LEU A 108 6.44 18.66 -1.80
C LEU A 108 6.20 19.40 -3.11
N LEU A 109 4.98 19.38 -3.64
CA LEU A 109 4.63 20.11 -4.86
C LEU A 109 4.70 21.63 -4.66
N ARG A 110 4.16 22.14 -3.54
CA ARG A 110 4.17 23.56 -3.21
C ARG A 110 5.58 24.08 -2.92
N ASP A 111 6.31 23.37 -2.05
CA ASP A 111 7.67 23.73 -1.66
C ASP A 111 8.65 23.57 -2.85
N GLY A 112 8.35 22.64 -3.75
CA GLY A 112 9.05 22.47 -5.03
C GLY A 112 8.70 23.51 -6.09
N GLY A 113 7.89 24.52 -5.76
CA GLY A 113 7.60 25.67 -6.62
C GLY A 113 6.55 25.43 -7.70
N VAL A 114 5.71 24.40 -7.57
CA VAL A 114 4.57 24.22 -8.51
C VAL A 114 3.51 25.29 -8.21
N PRO A 115 3.20 26.19 -9.17
CA PRO A 115 2.42 27.39 -8.90
C PRO A 115 0.94 27.11 -8.62
N HIS A 116 0.39 26.03 -9.17
CA HIS A 116 -1.01 25.66 -8.97
C HIS A 116 -1.11 24.22 -8.46
N VAL A 117 -1.50 24.08 -7.20
CA VAL A 117 -1.68 22.77 -6.55
C VAL A 117 -3.00 22.78 -5.79
N ARG A 118 -3.93 21.91 -6.19
CA ARG A 118 -5.26 21.75 -5.57
C ARG A 118 -5.45 20.32 -5.09
N HIS A 119 -6.03 20.18 -3.90
CA HIS A 119 -6.42 18.88 -3.33
C HIS A 119 -7.88 18.63 -3.69
N VAL A 120 -8.12 18.05 -4.86
CA VAL A 120 -9.47 17.92 -5.41
C VAL A 120 -10.29 16.86 -4.68
N ALA A 121 -9.66 15.82 -4.13
CA ALA A 121 -10.35 14.81 -3.30
C ALA A 121 -10.93 15.39 -2.00
N ALA A 122 -10.43 16.53 -1.51
CA ALA A 122 -11.06 17.24 -0.39
C ALA A 122 -12.37 17.94 -0.79
N GLU A 123 -12.58 18.16 -2.09
CA GLU A 123 -13.78 18.80 -2.65
C GLU A 123 -14.78 17.76 -3.17
N SER A 124 -14.31 16.75 -3.91
CA SER A 124 -15.15 15.71 -4.51
C SER A 124 -14.35 14.46 -4.91
N ASP A 125 -14.95 13.28 -4.75
CA ASP A 125 -14.44 11.99 -5.22
C ASP A 125 -14.71 11.75 -6.72
N ALA A 126 -15.59 12.55 -7.33
CA ALA A 126 -16.01 12.39 -8.72
C ALA A 126 -14.88 12.59 -9.75
N TYR A 127 -13.77 13.22 -9.35
CA TYR A 127 -12.64 13.48 -10.25
C TYR A 127 -11.83 12.22 -10.63
N GLY A 128 -11.79 11.21 -9.75
CA GLY A 128 -10.98 9.99 -9.95
C GLY A 128 -9.46 10.20 -9.83
N TYR A 129 -9.06 11.27 -9.14
CA TYR A 129 -7.70 11.55 -8.70
C TYR A 129 -7.73 12.47 -7.47
N ASP A 130 -6.65 12.50 -6.69
CA ASP A 130 -6.58 13.25 -5.44
C ASP A 130 -6.11 14.70 -5.60
N ILE A 131 -5.09 14.91 -6.43
CA ILE A 131 -4.38 16.19 -6.52
C ILE A 131 -4.32 16.66 -7.97
N GLN A 132 -4.69 17.92 -8.21
CA GLN A 132 -4.39 18.60 -9.47
C GLN A 132 -3.15 19.47 -9.28
N ALA A 133 -2.16 19.30 -10.15
CA ALA A 133 -0.95 20.11 -10.18
C ALA A 133 -0.72 20.71 -11.57
N ALA A 134 -0.32 21.97 -11.65
CA ALA A 134 -0.02 22.63 -12.91
C ALA A 134 1.12 23.63 -12.77
N ARG A 135 2.06 23.57 -13.73
CA ARG A 135 3.08 24.62 -13.95
C ARG A 135 2.63 25.63 -15.01
N SER A 136 1.86 25.15 -15.98
CA SER A 136 1.29 25.95 -17.06
C SER A 136 -0.04 25.33 -17.54
N VAL A 137 -0.64 25.88 -18.60
CA VAL A 137 -1.88 25.32 -19.19
C VAL A 137 -1.61 23.95 -19.81
N SER A 138 -0.44 23.75 -20.42
CA SER A 138 -0.04 22.49 -21.05
C SER A 138 0.58 21.50 -20.06
N GLU A 139 1.33 21.99 -19.07
CA GLU A 139 1.97 21.17 -18.03
C GLU A 139 1.04 21.01 -16.83
N ARG A 140 0.10 20.08 -16.98
CA ARG A 140 -0.88 19.69 -15.96
C ARG A 140 -0.77 18.21 -15.64
N ALA A 141 -1.08 17.88 -14.41
CA ALA A 141 -1.11 16.53 -13.90
C ALA A 141 -2.30 16.33 -12.97
N HIS A 142 -2.89 15.16 -13.07
CA HIS A 142 -3.97 14.66 -12.23
C HIS A 142 -3.43 13.44 -11.49
N ILE A 143 -3.19 13.60 -10.19
CA ILE A 143 -2.35 12.70 -9.43
C ILE A 143 -3.25 11.93 -8.47
N GLU A 144 -3.29 10.61 -8.62
CA GLU A 144 -3.83 9.69 -7.63
C GLU A 144 -2.72 9.28 -6.66
N VAL A 145 -2.97 9.29 -5.35
CA VAL A 145 -1.97 9.05 -4.31
C VAL A 145 -2.26 7.76 -3.57
N LYS A 146 -1.32 6.81 -3.63
CA LYS A 146 -1.38 5.58 -2.81
C LYS A 146 -0.20 5.55 -1.84
N SER A 147 -0.56 5.48 -0.56
CA SER A 147 0.38 5.69 0.54
C SER A 147 0.61 4.42 1.34
N THR A 148 1.85 4.21 1.79
CA THR A 148 2.22 3.08 2.66
C THR A 148 3.24 3.51 3.70
N THR A 149 3.35 2.75 4.79
CA THR A 149 4.45 2.85 5.77
C THR A 149 5.41 1.66 5.67
N ASP A 150 5.13 0.70 4.77
CA ASP A 150 5.96 -0.48 4.52
C ASP A 150 6.98 -0.19 3.40
N PRO A 151 8.29 -0.14 3.70
CA PRO A 151 9.32 0.10 2.68
C PRO A 151 9.66 -1.15 1.86
N THR A 152 9.14 -2.33 2.23
CA THR A 152 9.50 -3.61 1.60
C THR A 152 8.54 -3.99 0.49
N ARG A 153 7.30 -3.52 0.54
CA ARG A 153 6.29 -3.79 -0.49
C ARG A 153 5.34 -2.61 -0.70
N LEU A 154 4.83 -2.51 -1.92
CA LEU A 154 3.75 -1.59 -2.27
C LEU A 154 2.51 -2.40 -2.65
N VAL A 155 1.42 -2.20 -1.90
CA VAL A 155 0.10 -2.74 -2.22
C VAL A 155 -0.82 -1.56 -2.42
N ILE A 156 -1.44 -1.50 -3.59
CA ILE A 156 -2.41 -0.45 -3.94
C ILE A 156 -3.80 -1.05 -4.09
N HIS A 157 -4.80 -0.24 -3.79
CA HIS A 157 -6.19 -0.51 -4.10
C HIS A 157 -6.63 0.52 -5.12
N LEU A 158 -7.04 0.05 -6.31
CA LEU A 158 -7.51 0.89 -7.41
C LEU A 158 -9.00 0.66 -7.59
N THR A 159 -9.80 1.73 -7.58
CA THR A 159 -11.23 1.63 -7.89
C THR A 159 -11.45 1.58 -9.39
N ARG A 160 -12.63 1.11 -9.81
CA ARG A 160 -13.01 1.12 -11.22
C ARG A 160 -13.02 2.54 -11.79
N HIS A 161 -13.55 3.49 -11.02
CA HIS A 161 -13.58 4.91 -11.38
C HIS A 161 -12.17 5.48 -11.59
N GLU A 162 -11.26 5.27 -10.64
CA GLU A 162 -9.85 5.69 -10.78
C GLU A 162 -9.19 5.11 -12.03
N TYR A 163 -9.44 3.83 -12.33
CA TYR A 163 -8.91 3.19 -13.53
C TYR A 163 -9.49 3.76 -14.82
N GLU A 164 -10.79 4.04 -14.88
CA GLU A 164 -11.44 4.60 -16.07
C GLU A 164 -10.98 6.03 -16.35
N VAL A 165 -10.84 6.84 -15.29
CA VAL A 165 -10.26 8.18 -15.39
C VAL A 165 -8.81 8.09 -15.84
N MET A 166 -8.00 7.23 -15.20
CA MET A 166 -6.64 6.96 -15.65
C MET A 166 -6.67 6.64 -17.15
N ALA A 167 -7.39 5.60 -17.58
CA ALA A 167 -7.38 5.07 -18.94
C ALA A 167 -7.66 6.13 -20.03
N THR A 168 -8.45 7.15 -19.71
CA THR A 168 -8.84 8.21 -20.65
C THR A 168 -8.00 9.48 -20.55
N ASP A 169 -7.39 9.75 -19.39
CA ASP A 169 -6.66 10.98 -19.13
C ASP A 169 -5.14 10.77 -19.21
N GLU A 170 -4.51 11.34 -20.23
CA GLU A 170 -3.06 11.29 -20.45
C GLU A 170 -2.25 12.06 -19.38
N ARG A 171 -2.89 12.98 -18.66
CA ARG A 171 -2.29 13.76 -17.56
C ARG A 171 -2.40 13.03 -16.23
N TRP A 172 -3.10 11.90 -16.19
CA TRP A 172 -3.26 11.13 -14.97
C TRP A 172 -1.99 10.33 -14.66
N CYS A 173 -1.54 10.39 -13.40
CA CYS A 173 -0.46 9.53 -12.90
C CYS A 173 -0.74 9.01 -11.49
N LEU A 174 -0.18 7.85 -11.18
CA LEU A 174 -0.30 7.19 -9.88
C LEU A 174 0.97 7.40 -9.06
N ALA A 175 0.88 8.21 -8.02
CA ALA A 175 1.97 8.45 -7.08
C ALA A 175 1.95 7.40 -5.96
N ALA A 176 3.05 6.68 -5.81
CA ALA A 176 3.32 5.84 -4.65
C ALA A 176 4.14 6.62 -3.62
N VAL A 177 3.62 6.75 -2.40
CA VAL A 177 4.26 7.53 -1.32
C VAL A 177 4.58 6.64 -0.14
N LEU A 178 5.86 6.53 0.21
CA LEU A 178 6.27 5.97 1.50
C LEU A 178 6.22 7.08 2.55
N VAL A 179 5.43 6.88 3.60
CA VAL A 179 5.21 7.85 4.67
C VAL A 179 5.95 7.42 5.93
N ALA A 180 6.69 8.33 6.55
CA ALA A 180 7.29 8.13 7.86
C ALA A 180 6.26 8.23 8.99
N SER A 181 6.65 7.83 10.20
CA SER A 181 5.80 7.94 11.39
C SER A 181 5.40 9.38 11.75
N ASP A 182 6.15 10.38 11.28
CA ASP A 182 5.86 11.80 11.45
C ASP A 182 5.02 12.40 10.30
N GLY A 183 4.55 11.55 9.37
CA GLY A 183 3.73 11.98 8.24
C GLY A 183 4.50 12.64 7.10
N ARG A 184 5.83 12.63 7.10
CA ARG A 184 6.63 13.11 5.96
C ARG A 184 6.78 12.02 4.89
N ALA A 185 6.87 12.43 3.64
CA ALA A 185 7.24 11.53 2.55
C ALA A 185 8.74 11.17 2.66
N MET A 186 9.02 9.87 2.63
CA MET A 186 10.37 9.29 2.66
C MET A 186 10.82 8.77 1.29
N HIS A 187 9.85 8.48 0.43
CA HIS A 187 10.06 8.10 -0.95
C HIS A 187 8.81 8.45 -1.76
N VAL A 188 9.00 8.97 -2.97
CA VAL A 188 7.92 9.17 -3.96
C VAL A 188 8.33 8.52 -5.27
N ALA A 189 7.46 7.68 -5.81
CA ALA A 189 7.63 7.04 -7.10
C ALA A 189 6.34 7.14 -7.93
N THR A 190 6.47 7.01 -9.24
CA THR A 190 5.36 6.87 -10.17
C THR A 190 5.17 5.40 -10.49
N VAL A 191 3.94 4.90 -10.42
CA VAL A 191 3.60 3.55 -10.89
C VAL A 191 3.38 3.59 -12.40
N ASP A 192 3.98 2.65 -13.11
CA ASP A 192 3.87 2.52 -14.56
C ASP A 192 2.41 2.27 -14.97
N ARG A 193 1.88 3.17 -15.80
CA ARG A 193 0.51 3.14 -16.31
C ARG A 193 0.21 1.91 -17.18
N ALA A 194 1.14 1.52 -18.05
CA ALA A 194 1.00 0.34 -18.90
C ALA A 194 0.97 -0.94 -18.05
N TRP A 195 1.78 -0.98 -16.99
CA TRP A 195 1.74 -2.07 -16.02
C TRP A 195 0.38 -2.13 -15.32
N VAL A 196 -0.18 -1.01 -14.85
CA VAL A 196 -1.53 -0.98 -14.24
C VAL A 196 -2.58 -1.54 -15.20
N HIS A 197 -2.58 -1.09 -16.46
CA HIS A 197 -3.50 -1.60 -17.49
C HIS A 197 -3.42 -3.11 -17.67
N SER A 198 -2.21 -3.67 -17.69
CA SER A 198 -2.01 -5.12 -17.83
C SER A 198 -2.35 -5.93 -16.57
N SER A 199 -2.45 -5.28 -15.40
CA SER A 199 -2.57 -5.93 -14.09
C SER A 199 -3.98 -5.94 -13.52
N VAL A 200 -4.88 -5.05 -13.99
CA VAL A 200 -6.26 -5.03 -13.53
C VAL A 200 -7.07 -6.21 -14.11
N PRO A 201 -8.13 -6.67 -13.44
CA PRO A 201 -9.02 -7.69 -13.98
C PRO A 201 -9.71 -7.24 -15.27
N ALA A 202 -9.91 -8.17 -16.19
CA ALA A 202 -10.84 -7.98 -17.31
C ALA A 202 -12.26 -8.40 -16.88
N ASP A 203 -13.27 -7.66 -17.33
CA ASP A 203 -14.67 -8.08 -17.19
C ASP A 203 -14.90 -9.34 -18.04
N ARG A 204 -15.53 -10.36 -17.44
CA ARG A 204 -15.65 -11.70 -18.07
C ARG A 204 -17.01 -11.96 -18.74
N ALA A 205 -18.05 -11.16 -18.45
CA ALA A 205 -19.39 -11.28 -19.03
C ALA A 205 -20.20 -9.99 -18.83
N GLY A 206 -21.29 -9.81 -19.59
CA GLY A 206 -22.13 -8.61 -19.51
C GLY A 206 -22.96 -8.45 -18.22
N SER A 207 -22.98 -9.46 -17.34
CA SER A 207 -23.76 -9.45 -16.10
C SER A 207 -22.95 -9.04 -14.85
N GLY A 208 -21.65 -8.77 -14.99
CA GLY A 208 -20.81 -8.38 -13.87
C GLY A 208 -19.56 -7.64 -14.31
N ARG A 209 -19.17 -6.65 -13.50
CA ARG A 209 -17.94 -5.89 -13.69
C ARG A 209 -17.14 -5.83 -12.40
N TRP A 210 -15.83 -5.65 -12.50
CA TRP A 210 -15.02 -5.40 -11.32
C TRP A 210 -15.21 -3.96 -10.82
N GLU A 211 -15.19 -3.78 -9.50
CA GLU A 211 -15.37 -2.46 -8.84
C GLU A 211 -14.08 -1.98 -8.15
N SER A 212 -13.24 -2.91 -7.69
CA SER A 212 -11.92 -2.60 -7.14
C SER A 212 -10.92 -3.71 -7.41
N ALA A 213 -9.64 -3.32 -7.51
CA ALA A 213 -8.51 -4.23 -7.69
C ALA A 213 -7.46 -3.98 -6.59
N ARG A 214 -6.99 -5.05 -5.96
CA ARG A 214 -5.84 -5.03 -5.05
C ARG A 214 -4.61 -5.50 -5.81
N LEU A 215 -3.65 -4.62 -6.02
CA LEU A 215 -2.45 -4.91 -6.80
C LEU A 215 -1.20 -4.84 -5.90
N GLU A 216 -0.33 -5.84 -6.02
CA GLU A 216 1.01 -5.81 -5.43
C GLU A 216 1.96 -5.32 -6.51
N VAL A 217 2.51 -4.11 -6.33
CA VAL A 217 3.29 -3.43 -7.36
C VAL A 217 4.74 -3.91 -7.29
N PRO A 218 5.29 -4.49 -8.37
CA PRO A 218 6.69 -4.92 -8.41
C PRO A 218 7.64 -3.74 -8.60
N GLY A 219 8.89 -3.88 -8.18
CA GLY A 219 9.91 -2.84 -8.28
C GLY A 219 10.15 -2.32 -9.70
N HIS A 220 10.02 -3.17 -10.73
CA HIS A 220 10.19 -2.77 -12.14
C HIS A 220 9.05 -1.90 -12.68
N ALA A 221 7.89 -1.89 -12.01
CA ALA A 221 6.76 -1.03 -12.37
C ALA A 221 6.83 0.34 -11.66
N LEU A 222 7.94 0.67 -11.01
CA LEU A 222 8.13 1.91 -10.26
C LEU A 222 9.27 2.73 -10.85
N ALA A 223 8.97 3.96 -11.23
CA ALA A 223 9.95 4.96 -11.59
C ALA A 223 10.14 5.94 -10.41
N PRO A 224 11.35 6.11 -9.85
CA PRO A 224 11.60 7.08 -8.78
C PRO A 224 11.30 8.51 -9.26
N GLY A 225 10.50 9.27 -8.51
CA GLY A 225 10.04 10.60 -8.93
C GLY A 225 8.56 10.65 -9.28
N LEU A 226 8.11 11.80 -9.79
CA LEU A 226 6.71 12.03 -10.15
C LEU A 226 6.61 12.51 -11.59
N TYR A 227 6.03 11.68 -12.47
CA TYR A 227 5.96 11.94 -13.91
C TYR A 227 4.55 11.74 -14.44
N THR A 228 4.22 12.54 -15.45
CA THR A 228 3.22 12.17 -16.46
C THR A 228 3.98 11.74 -17.71
N GLY A 229 3.36 10.99 -18.62
CA GLY A 229 4.06 10.40 -19.77
C GLY A 229 4.90 11.36 -20.64
N ALA A 230 4.71 12.68 -20.49
CA ALA A 230 5.45 13.71 -21.23
C ALA A 230 6.46 14.53 -20.38
N TRP A 231 6.35 14.59 -19.04
CA TRP A 231 7.21 15.47 -18.22
C TRP A 231 7.22 15.12 -16.72
N GLY A 232 8.29 15.54 -16.04
CA GLY A 232 8.47 15.40 -14.58
C GLY A 232 7.93 16.59 -13.79
N LEU A 233 7.10 16.33 -12.78
CA LEU A 233 6.40 17.34 -11.99
C LEU A 233 7.31 18.17 -11.10
N LEU A 234 8.41 17.60 -10.66
CA LEU A 234 9.44 18.20 -9.82
C LEU A 234 10.81 17.88 -10.40
N ALA A 235 11.77 18.76 -10.17
CA ALA A 235 13.15 18.51 -10.58
C ALA A 235 13.73 17.32 -9.81
N ASP A 236 14.65 16.60 -10.46
CA ASP A 236 15.39 15.51 -9.81
C ASP A 236 16.12 16.03 -8.56
N GLY A 237 16.04 15.29 -7.47
CA GLY A 237 16.64 15.65 -6.17
C GLY A 237 15.73 16.47 -5.25
N VAL A 238 14.60 17.00 -5.72
CA VAL A 238 13.58 17.62 -4.83
C VAL A 238 12.79 16.53 -4.08
N LEU A 239 12.53 15.41 -4.75
CA LEU A 239 11.79 14.30 -4.17
C LEU A 239 12.70 13.41 -3.33
N PRO A 240 12.23 12.94 -2.15
CA PRO A 240 13.00 12.03 -1.32
C PRO A 240 13.16 10.67 -2.02
N GLN A 241 14.37 10.12 -2.00
CA GLN A 241 14.71 8.86 -2.69
C GLN A 241 15.39 7.84 -1.76
N ARG A 242 14.69 7.38 -0.71
CA ARG A 242 15.19 6.21 0.03
C ARG A 242 15.05 4.94 -0.81
N PRO A 243 16.06 4.06 -0.89
CA PRO A 243 15.94 2.81 -1.63
C PRO A 243 14.92 1.91 -0.94
N VAL A 244 13.79 1.68 -1.61
CA VAL A 244 12.64 0.91 -1.10
C VAL A 244 12.01 0.10 -2.22
N TRP A 245 11.12 -0.83 -1.87
CA TRP A 245 10.32 -1.65 -2.79
C TRP A 245 11.12 -2.45 -3.85
N HIS A 246 12.37 -2.79 -3.53
CA HIS A 246 13.26 -3.52 -4.44
C HIS A 246 13.36 -2.90 -5.84
N GLN A 247 13.42 -1.57 -5.92
CA GLN A 247 13.75 -0.87 -7.16
C GLN A 247 15.17 -1.28 -7.61
N ASP A 248 15.28 -2.04 -8.70
CA ASP A 248 16.56 -2.37 -9.30
C ASP A 248 17.20 -1.10 -9.86
N ARG A 249 18.44 -0.80 -9.44
CA ARG A 249 19.21 0.38 -9.86
C ARG A 249 19.72 0.31 -11.32
N SER A 250 19.13 -0.50 -12.18
CA SER A 250 19.70 -0.85 -13.50
C SER A 250 19.58 0.25 -14.57
N GLY A 251 18.96 1.40 -14.28
CA GLY A 251 18.75 2.48 -15.26
C GLY A 251 19.79 3.62 -15.29
N GLN A 252 20.65 3.77 -14.27
CA GLN A 252 21.58 4.92 -14.21
C GLN A 252 22.92 4.61 -14.90
N LYS A 253 22.91 4.34 -16.21
CA LYS A 253 24.13 4.40 -17.03
C LYS A 253 24.38 5.86 -17.41
N GLY A 254 25.49 6.39 -16.91
CA GLY A 254 25.82 7.80 -16.93
C GLY A 254 25.91 8.41 -18.33
N SER A 255 25.36 9.61 -18.46
CA SER A 255 25.81 10.62 -19.41
C SER A 255 27.20 11.12 -18.97
N GLY A 256 28.20 10.30 -19.19
CA GLY A 256 29.60 10.68 -19.15
C GLY A 256 29.97 11.40 -20.45
N GLN A 257 30.27 12.69 -20.30
CA GLN A 257 30.96 13.57 -21.22
C GLN A 257 31.87 12.87 -22.26
N ARG A 258 31.70 13.22 -23.53
CA ARG A 258 32.74 13.76 -24.42
C ARG A 258 32.09 14.41 -25.63
#